data_AF-A0A929Q047-F1
#
_entry.id   AF-A0A929Q047-F1
#
_cell.length_a   1.000
_cell.length_b   1.000
_cell.length_c   1.000
_cell.angle_alpha   90.00
_cell.angle_beta   90.00
_cell.angle_gamma   90.00
#
_symmetry.space_group_name_H-M   'P 1'
#
loop_
_entity.id
_entity.type
_entity.pdbx_description
1 polymer ?
#
loop_
_entity_poly.entity_id
_entity_poly.type
_entity_poly.pdbx_seq_one_letter_code
_entity_poly.pdbx_strand_id
1 'polypeptide(L)'
;MAKKLTLTGANTVRTILKNKEDFHVDLRDQEVDGARTTYVFDFEYGDHIGTFTIATEYGEIKVAVLNLSMGRIISLVNDANIRKLAQYVLDTSI
;
A
#
# COMPACT_ATOMS: atom_id res chain seq x y z
N MET A 1 -12.43 -13.55 13.93
CA MET A 1 -13.35 -13.04 12.89
C MET A 1 -12.89 -11.64 12.54
N ALA A 2 -12.18 -11.49 11.42
CA ALA A 2 -11.71 -10.18 10.97
C ALA A 2 -12.93 -9.26 10.78
N LYS A 3 -12.83 -8.03 11.28
CA LYS A 3 -13.90 -7.05 11.18
C LYS A 3 -14.16 -6.83 9.68
N LYS A 4 -15.39 -7.00 9.21
CA LYS A 4 -15.75 -6.80 7.80
C LYS A 4 -15.56 -5.32 7.47
N LEU A 5 -14.39 -4.97 6.95
CA LEU A 5 -14.02 -3.60 6.69
C LEU A 5 -14.46 -3.24 5.29
N THR A 6 -15.39 -2.31 5.21
CA THR A 6 -15.78 -1.71 3.95
C THR A 6 -14.63 -0.82 3.48
N LEU A 7 -13.73 -1.35 2.65
CA LEU A 7 -12.69 -0.55 1.96
C LEU A 7 -13.28 0.37 0.86
N THR A 8 -14.59 0.65 0.94
CA THR A 8 -15.38 1.44 -0.01
C THR A 8 -15.62 2.88 0.43
N GLY A 9 -15.21 3.28 1.65
CA GLY A 9 -15.40 4.65 2.17
C GLY A 9 -14.24 5.62 1.96
N ALA A 10 -14.45 6.90 2.27
CA ALA A 10 -13.34 7.78 2.65
C ALA A 10 -12.66 7.18 3.91
N ASN A 11 -11.33 7.27 4.03
CA ASN A 11 -10.52 6.70 5.11
C ASN A 11 -10.04 5.25 4.97
N THR A 12 -10.12 4.62 3.79
CA THR A 12 -9.57 3.25 3.55
C THR A 12 -8.15 3.08 4.12
N VAL A 13 -7.24 4.01 3.82
CA VAL A 13 -5.85 3.92 4.29
C VAL A 13 -5.76 4.02 5.81
N ARG A 14 -6.55 4.89 6.44
CA ARG A 14 -6.55 5.03 7.91
C ARG A 14 -7.08 3.77 8.58
N THR A 15 -8.04 3.09 7.97
CA THR A 15 -8.55 1.82 8.45
C THR A 15 -7.46 0.75 8.42
N ILE A 16 -6.76 0.60 7.30
CA ILE A 16 -5.62 -0.33 7.17
C ILE A 16 -4.55 0.00 8.22
N LEU A 17 -4.19 1.28 8.35
CA LEU A 17 -3.21 1.74 9.34
C LEU A 17 -3.61 1.49 10.80
N LYS A 18 -4.90 1.33 11.10
CA LYS A 18 -5.40 1.01 12.45
C LYS A 18 -5.44 -0.48 12.74
N ASN A 19 -5.51 -1.34 11.72
CA ASN A 19 -5.52 -2.79 11.87
C ASN A 19 -4.40 -3.38 11.00
N LYS A 20 -3.16 -2.94 11.24
CA LYS A 20 -2.00 -3.31 10.41
C LYS A 20 -1.74 -4.81 10.41
N GLU A 21 -2.09 -5.48 11.51
CA GLU A 21 -2.00 -6.94 11.66
C GLU A 21 -2.82 -7.72 10.62
N ASP A 22 -3.89 -7.12 10.09
CA ASP A 22 -4.73 -7.74 9.05
C ASP A 22 -4.26 -7.39 7.63
N PHE A 23 -3.20 -6.58 7.48
CA PHE A 23 -2.67 -6.15 6.19
C PHE A 23 -1.40 -6.92 5.84
N HIS A 24 -1.59 -7.94 5.01
CA HIS A 24 -0.52 -8.79 4.53
C HIS A 24 -0.07 -8.30 3.16
N VAL A 25 1.24 -8.30 2.95
CA VAL A 25 1.86 -7.87 1.70
C VAL A 25 2.95 -8.85 1.33
N ASP A 26 3.01 -9.20 0.06
CA ASP A 26 4.05 -10.05 -0.51
C ASP A 26 4.74 -9.26 -1.62
N LEU A 27 6.08 -9.19 -1.55
CA LEU A 27 6.86 -8.54 -2.60
C LEU A 27 6.76 -9.37 -3.88
N ARG A 28 6.13 -8.79 -4.90
CA ARG A 28 5.96 -9.40 -6.21
C ARG A 28 7.11 -9.06 -7.14
N ASP A 29 7.51 -7.80 -7.16
CA ASP A 29 8.56 -7.31 -8.05
C ASP A 29 9.31 -6.13 -7.44
N GLN A 30 10.58 -6.01 -7.79
CA GLN A 30 11.46 -4.93 -7.40
C GLN A 30 12.32 -4.51 -8.59
N GLU A 31 12.19 -3.26 -8.98
CA GLU A 31 12.95 -2.65 -10.06
C GLU A 31 13.80 -1.50 -9.52
N VAL A 32 15.09 -1.51 -9.85
CA VAL A 32 16.02 -0.43 -9.50
C VAL A 32 16.45 0.28 -10.77
N ASP A 33 16.12 1.56 -10.88
CA ASP A 33 16.52 2.44 -11.98
C ASP A 33 17.26 3.66 -11.42
N GLY A 34 18.60 3.58 -11.43
CA GLY A 34 19.48 4.61 -10.91
C GLY A 34 19.23 4.91 -9.43
N ALA A 35 18.74 6.11 -9.13
CA ALA A 35 18.43 6.55 -7.76
C ALA A 35 17.02 6.16 -7.29
N ARG A 36 16.21 5.58 -8.18
CA ARG A 36 14.83 5.19 -7.92
C ARG A 36 14.71 3.69 -7.74
N THR A 37 14.05 3.26 -6.68
CA THR A 37 13.64 1.85 -6.51
C THR A 37 12.13 1.78 -6.49
N THR A 38 11.56 0.95 -7.35
CA THR A 38 10.12 0.68 -7.42
C THR A 38 9.86 -0.72 -6.90
N TYR A 39 8.96 -0.84 -5.95
CA TYR A 39 8.48 -2.08 -5.36
C TYR A 39 7.03 -2.27 -5.76
N VAL A 40 6.68 -3.47 -6.18
CA VAL A 40 5.31 -3.90 -6.42
C VAL A 40 5.00 -5.00 -5.42
N PHE A 41 4.02 -4.77 -4.58
CA PHE A 41 3.50 -5.75 -3.65
C PHE A 41 2.13 -6.23 -4.12
N ASP A 42 1.87 -7.53 -4.00
CA ASP A 42 0.49 -7.99 -3.89
C ASP A 42 0.09 -7.85 -2.41
N PHE A 43 -1.13 -7.39 -2.13
CA PHE A 43 -1.62 -7.27 -0.76
C PHE A 43 -2.93 -8.03 -0.56
N GLU A 44 -3.14 -8.47 0.67
CA GLU A 44 -4.39 -9.04 1.17
C GLU A 44 -4.82 -8.31 2.45
N TYR A 45 -6.10 -7.98 2.52
CA TYR A 45 -6.73 -7.35 3.69
C TYR A 45 -8.15 -7.85 3.87
N GLY A 46 -8.34 -8.86 4.72
CA GLY A 46 -9.59 -9.61 4.77
C GLY A 46 -9.93 -10.19 3.39
N ASP A 47 -11.14 -9.94 2.89
CA ASP A 47 -11.56 -10.45 1.57
C ASP A 47 -11.05 -9.60 0.39
N HIS A 48 -10.21 -8.60 0.64
CA HIS A 48 -9.73 -7.67 -0.38
C HIS A 48 -8.29 -7.97 -0.79
N ILE A 49 -8.13 -8.27 -2.07
CA ILE A 49 -6.81 -8.39 -2.71
C ILE A 49 -6.57 -7.23 -3.67
N GLY A 50 -5.30 -6.92 -3.91
CA GLY A 50 -4.89 -5.93 -4.89
C GLY A 50 -3.38 -5.78 -4.97
N THR A 51 -2.96 -4.66 -5.58
CA THR A 51 -1.53 -4.35 -5.71
C THR A 51 -1.20 -3.05 -4.99
N PHE A 52 0.00 -2.97 -4.42
CA PHE A 52 0.54 -1.77 -3.84
C PHE A 52 1.90 -1.46 -4.47
N THR A 53 1.94 -0.40 -5.27
CA THR A 53 3.18 0.06 -5.91
C THR A 53 3.76 1.21 -5.09
N ILE A 54 5.01 1.05 -4.67
CA ILE A 54 5.76 2.05 -3.91
C ILE A 54 7.04 2.35 -4.68
N ALA A 55 7.32 3.62 -4.99
CA ALA A 55 8.62 4.01 -5.51
C ALA A 55 9.30 4.97 -4.54
N THR A 56 10.55 4.65 -4.21
CA THR A 56 11.44 5.48 -3.42
C THR A 56 12.51 6.10 -4.32
N GLU A 57 12.89 7.33 -4.02
CA GLU A 57 13.99 8.04 -4.68
C GLU A 57 14.78 8.79 -3.62
N TYR A 58 16.09 8.55 -3.52
CA TYR A 58 16.95 9.09 -2.44
C TYR A 58 16.40 8.82 -1.02
N GLY A 59 15.75 7.67 -0.81
CA GLY A 59 15.15 7.30 0.48
C GLY A 59 13.79 7.94 0.76
N GLU A 60 13.26 8.77 -0.14
CA GLU A 60 11.92 9.35 -0.01
C GLU A 60 10.89 8.60 -0.86
N ILE A 61 9.72 8.32 -0.29
CA ILE A 61 8.58 7.78 -1.05
C ILE A 61 8.06 8.87 -2.01
N LYS A 62 8.28 8.68 -3.31
CA LYS A 62 7.77 9.55 -4.38
C LYS A 62 6.46 9.04 -4.97
N VAL A 63 6.29 7.72 -5.02
CA VAL A 63 5.08 7.08 -5.51
C VAL A 63 4.58 6.11 -4.45
N ALA A 64 3.28 6.16 -4.19
CA ALA A 64 2.57 5.17 -3.41
C ALA A 64 1.17 5.06 -4.00
N VAL A 65 0.86 3.91 -4.60
CA VAL A 65 -0.38 3.66 -5.33
C VAL A 65 -0.93 2.31 -4.92
N LEU A 66 -2.02 2.33 -4.15
CA LEU A 66 -2.75 1.15 -3.73
C LEU A 66 -3.94 0.94 -4.67
N ASN A 67 -3.90 -0.12 -5.45
CA ASN A 67 -4.94 -0.51 -6.39
C ASN A 67 -5.77 -1.64 -5.78
N LEU A 68 -7.02 -1.32 -5.45
CA LEU A 68 -7.99 -2.28 -4.94
C LEU A 68 -8.68 -2.94 -6.14
N SER A 69 -8.89 -4.26 -6.08
CA SER A 69 -9.53 -5.11 -7.12
C SER A 69 -10.91 -4.64 -7.64
N MET A 70 -11.52 -3.62 -7.03
CA MET A 70 -12.78 -2.99 -7.45
C MET A 70 -12.57 -1.73 -8.34
N GLY A 71 -11.39 -1.56 -8.95
CA GLY A 71 -11.08 -0.41 -9.81
C GLY A 71 -10.83 0.89 -9.05
N ARG A 72 -10.60 0.80 -7.73
CA ARG A 72 -10.35 1.97 -6.88
C ARG A 72 -8.86 2.11 -6.62
N ILE A 73 -8.34 3.29 -6.99
CA ILE A 73 -6.93 3.63 -6.85
C ILE A 73 -6.78 4.69 -5.76
N ILE A 74 -5.94 4.41 -4.77
CA ILE A 74 -5.56 5.35 -3.72
C ILE A 74 -4.10 5.71 -3.93
N SER A 75 -3.80 7.01 -3.98
CA SER A 75 -2.46 7.51 -4.23
C SER A 75 -2.17 8.76 -3.41
N LEU A 76 -0.92 9.22 -3.45
CA LEU A 76 -0.49 10.45 -2.77
C LEU A 76 -1.30 11.68 -3.18
N VAL A 77 -1.94 11.64 -4.36
CA VAL A 77 -2.78 12.73 -4.88
C VAL A 77 -4.10 12.81 -4.14
N ASN A 78 -4.69 11.68 -3.73
CA ASN A 78 -6.03 11.63 -3.16
C ASN A 78 -6.10 11.25 -1.67
N ASP A 79 -5.05 10.65 -1.09
CA ASP A 79 -4.95 10.41 0.34
C ASP A 79 -3.50 10.47 0.82
N ALA A 80 -3.13 11.56 1.51
CA ALA A 80 -1.79 11.75 2.06
C ALA A 80 -1.37 10.67 3.08
N ASN A 81 -2.32 9.95 3.69
CA ASN A 81 -2.00 8.86 4.62
C ASN A 81 -1.37 7.66 3.90
N ILE A 82 -1.50 7.53 2.56
CA ILE A 82 -0.90 6.42 1.83
C ILE A 82 0.62 6.41 1.97
N ARG A 83 1.25 7.57 2.20
CA ARG A 83 2.68 7.68 2.52
C ARG A 83 3.04 6.91 3.78
N LYS A 84 2.21 7.00 4.84
CA LYS A 84 2.44 6.30 6.11
C LYS A 84 2.25 4.79 5.93
N LEU A 85 1.30 4.37 5.10
CA LEU A 85 1.10 2.96 4.79
C LEU A 85 2.26 2.41 3.98
N ALA A 86 2.73 3.15 2.96
CA ALA A 86 3.90 2.78 2.18
C ALA A 86 5.15 2.65 3.05
N GLN A 87 5.40 3.60 3.96
CA GLN A 87 6.51 3.50 4.89
C GLN A 87 6.43 2.24 5.75
N TYR A 88 5.26 1.96 6.33
CA TYR A 88 5.05 0.76 7.13
C TYR A 88 5.34 -0.55 6.36
N VAL A 89 4.90 -0.62 5.10
CA VAL A 89 5.15 -1.78 4.23
C VAL A 89 6.65 -1.94 3.98
N LEU A 90 7.36 -0.87 3.61
CA LEU A 90 8.79 -0.93 3.38
C LEU A 90 9.56 -1.33 4.65
N ASP A 91 9.17 -0.82 5.83
CA ASP A 91 9.84 -1.12 7.10
C ASP A 91 9.61 -2.56 7.59
N THR A 92 8.54 -3.23 7.13
CA THR A 92 8.14 -4.57 7.61
C THR A 92 8.46 -5.68 6.60
N SER A 93 8.59 -5.33 5.31
CA SER A 93 8.62 -6.31 4.20
C SER A 93 9.98 -6.38 3.49
N ILE A 94 10.94 -5.53 3.87
CA ILE A 94 12.30 -5.44 3.32
C ILE A 94 13.27 -5.43 4.51
#